data_AF-A0A8D0YNM3-F1
#
_entry.id   AF-A0A8D0YNM3-F1
#
_cell.length_a   1.000
_cell.length_b   1.000
_cell.length_c   1.000
_cell.angle_alpha   90.00
_cell.angle_beta   90.00
_cell.angle_gamma   90.00
#
_symmetry.space_group_name_H-M   'P 1'
#
loop_
_entity.id
_entity.type
_entity.pdbx_description
1 polymer ?
#
loop_
_entity_poly.entity_id
_entity_poly.type
_entity_poly.pdbx_seq_one_letter_code
_entity_poly.pdbx_strand_id
1 'polypeptide(L)'
;MSQRVGHAPTTGWQCLYHLVVGRRGEDSYQRLEPKRAGSGRVGGCCSSDLPATPTSCHLQGLWSRLQEEQWGQRRQWGLRHETSNHWHFTTEEIGSGALEGNMGLAAVHSQLQRAICFCQERLSGGQHRNVQPFSDEDASIETMSHCSGYSDPSSFAEDGPEVLDEEGTQEDLEYKLKGLIDLTLDKSAKTRQAALEGIKNALASRMLYEFILERRMTLTDSIERCLKKGKSDEQRAAAALASVLCIQLGPGIESEEVLKTLGPVLKKIICDGTASIQARQTCATCFGVCCFIATDDITELYSTLQCLENIFTKSYLKEKDSNVICSTPNTALHISSLLAWTLLLTICPLSEVKKKLEMHVHKLPSLLSSDDVNMRIAAGESLALLFELARGMESDFFYEDMESLTQMLRALATDGNKHRAKVDKRKQRSVFRDILRAVEERDFPTETVKFGPERMYIDCWVKKRTYDTFKEILGSGMQYHLQSNEFLRNVFELGPPVMLDAATLKTMKISRFERHLYNSAAFKARTKARSKCRDKRADVGEFF
;
A
#
# COMPACT_ATOMS: atom_id res chain seq x y z
N MET A 1 18.71 66.85 -23.46
CA MET A 1 20.15 66.57 -23.67
C MET A 1 20.36 65.07 -23.59
N SER A 2 20.90 64.50 -24.67
CA SER A 2 21.51 63.16 -24.83
C SER A 2 22.35 62.72 -23.61
N GLN A 3 22.60 61.43 -23.31
CA GLN A 3 22.75 60.25 -24.20
C GLN A 3 22.64 58.91 -23.42
N ARG A 4 22.42 57.84 -24.20
CA ARG A 4 22.20 56.39 -23.93
C ARG A 4 23.43 55.69 -23.31
N VAL A 5 23.41 54.45 -22.80
CA VAL A 5 23.11 53.12 -23.42
C VAL A 5 23.01 52.08 -22.27
N GLY A 6 22.22 51.00 -22.25
CA GLY A 6 21.28 50.40 -23.21
C GLY A 6 20.68 49.09 -22.65
N HIS A 7 19.38 48.92 -22.94
CA HIS A 7 18.52 47.74 -23.12
C HIS A 7 18.46 46.52 -22.18
N ALA A 8 17.19 46.24 -21.82
CA ALA A 8 16.59 45.07 -21.17
C ALA A 8 16.09 44.04 -22.24
N PRO A 9 15.02 43.25 -22.02
CA PRO A 9 14.89 41.99 -21.26
C PRO A 9 14.26 40.84 -22.11
N THR A 10 13.76 39.80 -21.42
CA THR A 10 12.62 38.88 -21.75
C THR A 10 12.80 37.57 -22.53
N THR A 11 12.12 36.54 -21.99
CA THR A 11 11.45 35.37 -22.61
C THR A 11 12.26 34.16 -23.10
N GLY A 12 11.73 32.95 -22.82
CA GLY A 12 11.95 31.79 -23.68
C GLY A 12 11.94 30.42 -22.98
N TRP A 13 10.76 29.81 -22.87
CA TRP A 13 10.58 28.37 -22.77
C TRP A 13 11.04 27.66 -24.07
N GLN A 14 11.31 26.35 -23.96
CA GLN A 14 11.32 25.28 -24.99
C GLN A 14 12.66 24.73 -25.52
N CYS A 15 12.63 23.38 -25.60
CA CYS A 15 13.37 22.46 -26.47
C CYS A 15 14.83 22.12 -26.17
N LEU A 16 15.05 20.89 -25.70
CA LEU A 16 16.23 20.10 -26.04
C LEU A 16 15.84 18.61 -26.18
N TYR A 17 15.37 18.27 -27.38
CA TYR A 17 15.31 16.92 -27.94
C TYR A 17 16.47 16.76 -28.94
N HIS A 18 17.16 15.61 -28.87
CA HIS A 18 18.12 15.03 -29.85
C HIS A 18 19.37 15.82 -30.29
N LEU A 19 20.56 15.27 -29.99
CA LEU A 19 21.56 14.79 -30.97
C LEU A 19 22.82 14.23 -30.27
N VAL A 20 23.11 12.93 -30.41
CA VAL A 20 24.48 12.42 -30.63
C VAL A 20 24.40 11.14 -31.47
N VAL A 21 24.78 11.24 -32.75
CA VAL A 21 25.18 10.12 -33.61
C VAL A 21 26.54 10.49 -34.21
N GLY A 22 27.51 9.57 -34.16
CA GLY A 22 28.78 9.78 -34.86
C GLY A 22 29.81 8.64 -34.81
N ARG A 23 29.74 7.76 -35.82
CA ARG A 23 30.80 6.93 -36.47
C ARG A 23 31.23 5.63 -35.76
N ARG A 24 30.96 4.42 -36.28
CA ARG A 24 31.14 3.76 -37.61
C ARG A 24 32.59 3.27 -37.85
N GLY A 25 32.73 1.94 -37.90
CA GLY A 25 33.85 1.17 -38.47
C GLY A 25 33.25 -0.07 -39.16
N GLU A 26 33.50 -0.19 -40.46
CA GLU A 26 32.99 -1.20 -41.40
C GLU A 26 33.87 -2.47 -41.37
N ASP A 27 33.29 -3.65 -41.63
CA ASP A 27 33.90 -4.61 -42.57
C ASP A 27 32.94 -5.75 -43.03
N SER A 28 32.52 -5.62 -44.29
CA SER A 28 32.52 -6.60 -45.39
C SER A 28 32.06 -8.09 -45.22
N TYR A 29 30.91 -8.38 -45.86
CA TYR A 29 30.56 -9.51 -46.77
C TYR A 29 31.40 -10.82 -46.77
N GLN A 30 30.73 -11.98 -46.62
CA GLN A 30 30.58 -12.98 -47.70
C GLN A 30 29.68 -14.19 -47.35
N ARG A 31 28.93 -14.60 -48.38
CA ARG A 31 28.02 -15.74 -48.52
C ARG A 31 28.81 -17.01 -48.86
N LEU A 32 28.58 -18.13 -48.16
CA LEU A 32 29.04 -19.46 -48.58
C LEU A 32 27.99 -20.54 -48.26
N GLU A 33 27.41 -21.14 -49.30
CA GLU A 33 26.94 -22.55 -49.25
C GLU A 33 28.16 -23.48 -49.32
N PRO A 34 28.04 -24.74 -48.87
CA PRO A 34 28.14 -25.82 -49.87
C PRO A 34 27.35 -27.12 -49.61
N LYS A 35 26.81 -27.65 -50.72
CA LYS A 35 26.93 -29.01 -51.31
C LYS A 35 26.49 -30.28 -50.55
N ARG A 36 25.60 -31.03 -51.22
CA ARG A 36 25.39 -32.49 -51.15
C ARG A 36 26.58 -33.27 -51.73
N ALA A 37 26.89 -34.44 -51.15
CA ALA A 37 27.13 -35.73 -51.82
C ALA A 37 27.48 -36.83 -50.80
N GLY A 38 27.03 -38.08 -51.05
CA GLY A 38 27.70 -39.28 -50.50
C GLY A 38 26.78 -40.38 -49.97
N SER A 39 26.41 -41.32 -50.85
CA SER A 39 25.67 -42.55 -50.57
C SER A 39 26.47 -43.61 -49.80
N GLY A 40 25.80 -44.37 -48.92
CA GLY A 40 26.23 -45.67 -48.43
C GLY A 40 25.01 -46.51 -48.04
N ARG A 41 24.85 -47.69 -48.65
CA ARG A 41 23.63 -48.49 -48.70
C ARG A 41 23.78 -49.77 -47.84
N VAL A 42 22.63 -50.28 -47.38
CA VAL A 42 22.25 -51.68 -47.04
C VAL A 42 22.32 -52.12 -45.56
N GLY A 43 21.14 -52.50 -45.02
CA GLY A 43 21.02 -53.62 -44.07
C GLY A 43 19.88 -53.60 -43.04
N GLY A 44 18.65 -53.95 -43.43
CA GLY A 44 17.81 -54.90 -42.67
C GLY A 44 16.82 -54.45 -41.56
N CYS A 45 15.54 -54.40 -41.95
CA CYS A 45 14.33 -54.90 -41.25
C CYS A 45 13.72 -54.20 -40.00
N CYS A 46 12.61 -53.50 -40.28
CA CYS A 46 11.26 -53.56 -39.68
C CYS A 46 11.05 -53.32 -38.16
N SER A 47 10.42 -52.19 -37.81
CA SER A 47 8.95 -52.12 -37.50
C SER A 47 8.51 -50.74 -36.96
N SER A 48 7.45 -50.20 -37.58
CA SER A 48 6.46 -49.21 -37.11
C SER A 48 6.91 -47.80 -36.65
N ASP A 49 6.76 -46.85 -37.59
CA ASP A 49 6.64 -45.41 -37.40
C ASP A 49 5.29 -45.00 -36.78
N LEU A 50 5.31 -44.03 -35.86
CA LEU A 50 4.27 -43.03 -35.63
C LEU A 50 4.94 -41.67 -35.37
N PRO A 51 4.51 -40.56 -36.02
CA PRO A 51 5.24 -39.30 -35.97
C PRO A 51 4.96 -38.52 -34.67
N ALA A 52 6.01 -37.96 -34.08
CA ALA A 52 5.91 -36.95 -33.03
C ALA A 52 5.16 -35.71 -33.57
N THR A 53 4.07 -35.34 -32.91
CA THR A 53 3.23 -34.19 -33.29
C THR A 53 3.93 -32.86 -32.96
N PRO A 54 3.73 -31.81 -33.78
CA PRO A 54 4.39 -30.50 -33.62
C PRO A 54 4.01 -29.75 -32.33
N THR A 55 3.03 -30.24 -31.56
CA THR A 55 2.64 -29.74 -30.23
C THR A 55 3.66 -30.05 -29.13
N SER A 56 4.45 -31.12 -29.25
CA SER A 56 5.44 -31.50 -28.22
C SER A 56 6.64 -30.53 -28.18
N CYS A 57 7.19 -30.17 -29.34
CA CYS A 57 8.30 -29.22 -29.44
C CYS A 57 7.89 -27.80 -29.03
N HIS A 58 6.63 -27.40 -29.30
CA HIS A 58 6.11 -26.11 -28.86
C HIS A 58 5.90 -26.04 -27.34
N LEU A 59 5.45 -27.14 -26.71
CA LEU A 59 5.29 -27.24 -25.25
C LEU A 59 6.64 -27.26 -24.53
N GLN A 60 7.68 -27.91 -25.09
CA GLN A 60 9.05 -27.82 -24.57
C GLN A 60 9.63 -26.41 -24.74
N GLY A 61 9.40 -25.75 -25.88
CA GLY A 61 9.81 -24.36 -26.10
C GLY A 61 9.14 -23.39 -25.12
N LEU A 62 7.87 -23.59 -24.78
CA LEU A 62 7.15 -22.79 -23.77
C LEU A 62 7.61 -23.11 -22.34
N TRP A 63 8.00 -24.36 -22.06
CA TRP A 63 8.54 -24.76 -20.75
C TRP A 63 9.94 -24.17 -20.52
N SER A 64 10.79 -24.14 -21.56
CA SER A 64 12.08 -23.46 -21.53
C SER A 64 11.94 -21.95 -21.42
N ARG A 65 10.96 -21.33 -22.11
CA ARG A 65 10.62 -19.90 -21.92
C ARG A 65 10.09 -19.60 -20.51
N LEU A 66 9.32 -20.51 -19.91
CA LEU A 66 8.88 -20.41 -18.51
C LEU A 66 10.06 -20.46 -17.53
N GLN A 67 11.06 -21.30 -17.79
CA GLN A 67 12.29 -21.30 -17.00
C GLN A 67 13.11 -20.03 -17.26
N GLU A 68 13.29 -19.60 -18.50
CA GLU A 68 14.04 -18.37 -18.83
C GLU A 68 13.36 -17.09 -18.34
N GLU A 69 12.03 -17.02 -18.31
CA GLU A 69 11.29 -15.88 -17.74
C GLU A 69 11.30 -15.90 -16.21
N GLN A 70 11.23 -17.07 -15.56
CA GLN A 70 11.40 -17.15 -14.10
C GLN A 70 12.84 -16.90 -13.65
N TRP A 71 13.84 -17.29 -14.46
CA TRP A 71 15.25 -16.96 -14.25
C TRP A 71 15.59 -15.52 -14.68
N GLY A 72 14.86 -14.97 -15.64
CA GLY A 72 14.97 -13.60 -16.14
C GLY A 72 14.32 -12.59 -15.19
N GLN A 73 13.20 -12.93 -14.56
CA GLN A 73 12.60 -12.16 -13.46
C GLN A 73 13.48 -12.24 -12.20
N ARG A 74 14.10 -13.39 -11.90
CA ARG A 74 15.13 -13.51 -10.84
C ARG A 74 16.40 -12.70 -11.14
N ARG A 75 16.86 -12.66 -12.39
CA ARG A 75 18.00 -11.83 -12.82
C ARG A 75 17.67 -10.34 -12.89
N GLN A 76 16.45 -9.96 -13.26
CA GLN A 76 15.99 -8.56 -13.14
C GLN A 76 15.84 -8.15 -11.66
N TRP A 77 15.49 -9.07 -10.77
CA TRP A 77 15.55 -8.84 -9.32
C TRP A 77 17.00 -8.67 -8.83
N GLY A 78 17.92 -9.52 -9.27
CA GLY A 78 19.36 -9.42 -8.94
C GLY A 78 20.05 -8.17 -9.51
N LEU A 79 19.78 -7.82 -10.78
CA LEU A 79 20.34 -6.63 -11.45
C LEU A 79 19.72 -5.31 -10.96
N ARG A 80 18.47 -5.32 -10.49
CA ARG A 80 17.83 -4.14 -9.87
C ARG A 80 18.34 -3.92 -8.44
N HIS A 81 18.80 -4.96 -7.75
CA HIS A 81 19.58 -4.84 -6.49
C HIS A 81 21.04 -4.43 -6.74
N GLU A 82 21.71 -4.92 -7.80
CA GLU A 82 23.08 -4.51 -8.14
C GLU A 82 23.18 -3.07 -8.67
N THR A 83 22.15 -2.55 -9.32
CA THR A 83 22.09 -1.12 -9.71
C THR A 83 21.71 -0.19 -8.55
N SER A 84 21.10 -0.72 -7.48
CA SER A 84 20.95 0.00 -6.20
C SER A 84 22.28 0.10 -5.43
N ASN A 85 23.19 -0.86 -5.65
CA ASN A 85 24.53 -0.89 -5.05
C ASN A 85 25.57 -0.01 -5.76
N HIS A 86 25.19 0.80 -6.76
CA HIS A 86 26.11 1.73 -7.44
C HIS A 86 26.00 3.19 -6.99
N TRP A 87 25.27 3.45 -5.91
CA TRP A 87 25.49 4.63 -5.07
C TRP A 87 26.37 4.24 -3.89
N HIS A 88 27.66 4.02 -4.15
CA HIS A 88 28.67 4.18 -3.12
C HIS A 88 28.68 5.67 -2.73
N PHE A 89 27.79 6.06 -1.82
CA PHE A 89 28.07 7.18 -0.94
C PHE A 89 29.22 6.71 -0.04
N THR A 90 30.40 7.25 -0.29
CA THR A 90 31.53 7.18 0.64
C THR A 90 31.04 7.69 1.99
N THR A 91 30.83 6.78 2.94
CA THR A 91 30.62 7.06 4.36
C THR A 91 31.95 7.46 4.99
N GLU A 92 32.44 8.65 4.67
CA GLU A 92 33.48 9.35 5.40
C GLU A 92 33.33 10.84 5.11
N GLU A 93 33.24 11.65 6.17
CA GLU A 93 33.04 13.11 6.19
C GLU A 93 31.62 13.65 5.92
N ILE A 94 30.70 13.39 6.85
CA ILE A 94 29.72 14.42 7.24
C ILE A 94 29.89 14.66 8.74
N GLY A 95 30.54 15.77 9.07
CA GLY A 95 30.66 16.25 10.42
C GLY A 95 29.28 16.44 11.05
N SER A 96 29.18 16.10 12.34
CA SER A 96 28.04 16.36 13.18
C SER A 96 27.69 17.86 13.16
N GLY A 97 26.65 18.24 12.41
CA GLY A 97 26.07 19.57 12.47
C GLY A 97 25.58 20.08 11.12
N ALA A 98 24.33 19.72 10.76
CA ALA A 98 23.39 20.45 9.88
C ALA A 98 22.44 19.48 9.15
N LEU A 99 21.54 18.82 9.87
CA LEU A 99 20.34 18.18 9.31
C LEU A 99 19.18 18.33 10.31
N GLU A 100 18.86 19.58 10.66
CA GLU A 100 17.61 19.92 11.33
C GLU A 100 16.90 20.97 10.47
N GLY A 101 15.73 20.61 9.95
CA GLY A 101 14.72 21.59 9.54
C GLY A 101 14.39 21.69 8.06
N ASN A 102 13.99 20.61 7.39
CA ASN A 102 12.97 20.65 6.30
C ASN A 102 12.60 19.21 5.92
N MET A 103 11.32 18.85 6.06
CA MET A 103 10.75 17.58 5.62
C MET A 103 9.86 17.74 4.37
N GLY A 104 10.43 18.09 3.21
CA GLY A 104 9.70 18.08 1.92
C GLY A 104 9.34 16.67 1.42
N LEU A 105 8.74 16.55 0.21
CA LEU A 105 8.40 15.26 -0.44
C LEU A 105 9.59 14.27 -0.42
N ALA A 106 10.81 14.76 -0.66
CA ALA A 106 12.02 13.95 -0.60
C ALA A 106 12.31 13.39 0.80
N ALA A 107 11.98 14.11 1.87
CA ALA A 107 12.20 13.68 3.25
C ALA A 107 11.12 12.70 3.72
N VAL A 108 9.82 12.96 3.45
CA VAL A 108 8.75 11.99 3.75
C VAL A 108 8.98 10.70 2.98
N HIS A 109 9.28 10.80 1.68
CA HIS A 109 9.69 9.67 0.86
C HIS A 109 10.96 9.02 1.42
N SER A 110 12.00 9.77 1.76
CA SER A 110 13.25 9.21 2.29
C SER A 110 13.07 8.53 3.65
N GLN A 111 12.23 9.04 4.54
CA GLN A 111 11.96 8.42 5.85
C GLN A 111 11.08 7.17 5.68
N LEU A 112 10.03 7.24 4.86
CA LEU A 112 9.19 6.09 4.56
C LEU A 112 9.97 5.01 3.81
N GLN A 113 10.78 5.37 2.82
CA GLN A 113 11.63 4.42 2.11
C GLN A 113 12.74 3.88 2.99
N ARG A 114 13.30 4.69 3.89
CA ARG A 114 14.18 4.15 4.94
C ARG A 114 13.44 3.11 5.75
N ALA A 115 12.23 3.38 6.23
CA ALA A 115 11.45 2.39 6.97
C ALA A 115 11.18 1.13 6.12
N ILE A 116 10.73 1.25 4.87
CA ILE A 116 10.39 0.12 3.99
C ILE A 116 11.65 -0.68 3.59
N CYS A 117 12.67 -0.02 3.06
CA CYS A 117 13.92 -0.63 2.58
C CYS A 117 14.65 -1.34 3.72
N PHE A 118 14.73 -0.68 4.89
CA PHE A 118 15.33 -1.27 6.08
C PHE A 118 14.60 -2.57 6.49
N CYS A 119 13.27 -2.59 6.39
CA CYS A 119 12.48 -3.78 6.69
C CYS A 119 12.67 -4.88 5.62
N GLN A 120 12.75 -4.54 4.34
CA GLN A 120 12.88 -5.48 3.23
C GLN A 120 14.27 -6.14 3.13
N GLU A 121 15.37 -5.41 3.34
CA GLU A 121 16.73 -5.95 3.29
C GLU A 121 16.95 -7.07 4.32
N ARG A 122 16.24 -7.02 5.46
CA ARG A 122 16.41 -7.98 6.56
C ARG A 122 15.39 -9.11 6.58
N LEU A 123 14.21 -8.94 5.98
CA LEU A 123 13.31 -10.06 5.62
C LEU A 123 14.03 -11.06 4.69
N SER A 124 14.90 -10.55 3.82
CA SER A 124 15.72 -11.34 2.89
C SER A 124 16.91 -12.06 3.57
N GLY A 125 17.28 -11.64 4.79
CA GLY A 125 18.41 -12.18 5.56
C GLY A 125 18.07 -13.32 6.54
N GLY A 126 16.78 -13.58 6.78
CA GLY A 126 16.36 -14.86 7.34
C GLY A 126 16.75 -15.96 6.34
N GLN A 127 17.25 -17.11 6.81
CA GLN A 127 17.50 -18.25 5.93
C GLN A 127 16.33 -18.35 4.94
N HIS A 128 16.60 -18.17 3.65
CA HIS A 128 15.73 -18.59 2.58
C HIS A 128 15.55 -20.10 2.77
N ARG A 129 14.65 -20.48 3.66
CA ARG A 129 14.22 -21.85 3.83
C ARG A 129 13.62 -22.18 2.49
N ASN A 130 14.31 -23.09 1.80
CA ASN A 130 13.78 -23.84 0.68
C ASN A 130 12.28 -24.01 0.91
N VAL A 131 11.45 -23.52 -0.01
CA VAL A 131 10.00 -23.69 0.03
C VAL A 131 9.75 -25.18 0.27
N GLN A 132 9.52 -25.55 1.52
CA GLN A 132 9.25 -26.91 1.91
C GLN A 132 7.91 -27.24 1.26
N PRO A 133 7.84 -28.27 0.41
CA PRO A 133 6.60 -28.63 -0.23
C PRO A 133 5.66 -29.16 0.86
N PHE A 134 4.66 -28.36 1.20
CA PHE A 134 3.45 -28.74 1.92
C PHE A 134 3.68 -29.61 3.16
N SER A 135 3.90 -28.97 4.31
CA SER A 135 3.62 -29.61 5.60
C SER A 135 2.11 -29.61 5.85
N ASP A 136 1.59 -30.76 6.26
CA ASP A 136 0.18 -31.16 6.18
C ASP A 136 -0.63 -30.82 7.46
N GLU A 137 -0.13 -29.86 8.25
CA GLU A 137 -0.73 -29.40 9.51
C GLU A 137 -1.66 -28.18 9.32
N ASP A 138 -1.78 -27.64 8.09
CA ASP A 138 -2.65 -26.47 7.81
C ASP A 138 -3.99 -26.88 7.16
N ALA A 139 -4.53 -28.04 7.50
CA ALA A 139 -5.78 -28.58 6.95
C ALA A 139 -7.06 -27.85 7.46
N SER A 140 -7.02 -26.53 7.63
CA SER A 140 -8.21 -25.70 7.86
C SER A 140 -8.16 -24.31 7.22
N ILE A 141 -7.46 -24.16 6.08
CA ILE A 141 -7.49 -22.93 5.27
C ILE A 141 -8.77 -22.83 4.42
N GLU A 142 -9.92 -22.72 5.08
CA GLU A 142 -11.13 -22.11 4.50
C GLU A 142 -11.34 -20.70 5.05
N THR A 143 -10.30 -19.86 5.04
CA THR A 143 -10.45 -18.42 5.24
C THR A 143 -9.27 -17.69 4.62
N MET A 144 -9.28 -17.58 3.29
CA MET A 144 -8.81 -16.34 2.69
C MET A 144 -9.98 -15.37 2.68
N SER A 145 -9.68 -14.16 3.14
CA SER A 145 -10.50 -12.97 3.09
C SER A 145 -11.27 -12.87 1.77
N HIS A 146 -12.54 -12.48 1.86
CA HIS A 146 -13.37 -12.14 0.71
C HIS A 146 -12.76 -10.93 0.00
N CYS A 147 -11.86 -11.19 -0.93
CA CYS A 147 -11.54 -10.32 -2.06
C CYS A 147 -11.80 -11.16 -3.31
N SER A 148 -12.92 -10.86 -3.97
CA SER A 148 -13.37 -11.41 -5.24
C SER A 148 -13.61 -12.92 -5.25
N GLY A 149 -14.84 -13.31 -4.88
CA GLY A 149 -15.38 -14.62 -5.22
C GLY A 149 -15.29 -14.85 -6.73
N TYR A 150 -14.65 -15.95 -7.10
CA TYR A 150 -14.67 -16.50 -8.45
C TYR A 150 -16.11 -16.87 -8.81
N SER A 151 -16.74 -16.00 -9.59
CA SER A 151 -17.86 -16.33 -10.45
C SER A 151 -17.86 -15.29 -11.56
N ASP A 152 -17.29 -15.66 -12.71
CA ASP A 152 -17.61 -15.03 -13.99
C ASP A 152 -19.05 -15.46 -14.32
N PRO A 153 -20.08 -14.60 -14.23
CA PRO A 153 -21.23 -14.80 -15.07
C PRO A 153 -20.76 -14.54 -16.51
N SER A 154 -20.99 -15.52 -17.38
CA SER A 154 -20.99 -15.30 -18.82
C SER A 154 -22.02 -14.22 -19.16
N SER A 155 -21.62 -12.96 -19.23
CA SER A 155 -22.41 -11.91 -19.89
C SER A 155 -21.61 -11.34 -21.05
N PHE A 156 -21.97 -11.84 -22.21
CA PHE A 156 -21.83 -11.20 -23.50
C PHE A 156 -22.50 -9.82 -23.44
N ALA A 157 -21.70 -8.77 -23.54
CA ALA A 157 -22.08 -7.45 -24.05
C ALA A 157 -20.80 -6.84 -24.61
N GLU A 158 -20.60 -7.10 -25.89
CA GLU A 158 -19.67 -6.40 -26.75
C GLU A 158 -20.21 -4.99 -26.94
N ASP A 159 -19.83 -4.07 -26.04
CA ASP A 159 -19.87 -2.65 -26.32
C ASP A 159 -18.70 -2.00 -25.57
N GLY A 160 -17.71 -1.57 -26.34
CA GLY A 160 -16.62 -0.76 -25.80
C GLY A 160 -17.13 0.65 -25.52
N PRO A 161 -16.61 1.36 -24.51
CA PRO A 161 -16.92 2.78 -24.40
C PRO A 161 -16.44 3.49 -25.66
N GLU A 162 -17.38 4.09 -26.40
CA GLU A 162 -17.10 5.09 -27.41
C GLU A 162 -16.28 6.21 -26.76
N VAL A 163 -15.16 6.58 -27.38
CA VAL A 163 -14.22 7.60 -26.88
C VAL A 163 -14.72 9.02 -27.23
N LEU A 164 -16.03 9.22 -27.16
CA LEU A 164 -16.67 10.49 -27.46
C LEU A 164 -17.44 10.88 -26.19
N ASP A 165 -16.93 11.90 -25.49
CA ASP A 165 -17.51 12.63 -24.33
C ASP A 165 -16.74 12.56 -22.97
N GLU A 166 -15.48 12.12 -22.92
CA GLU A 166 -14.72 12.15 -21.64
C GLU A 166 -14.47 13.59 -21.13
N GLU A 167 -14.16 14.55 -22.02
CA GLU A 167 -13.95 15.97 -21.66
C GLU A 167 -15.26 16.65 -21.22
N GLY A 168 -16.37 16.44 -21.94
CA GLY A 168 -17.69 16.97 -21.56
C GLY A 168 -18.18 16.44 -20.21
N THR A 169 -17.91 15.15 -19.92
CA THR A 169 -18.24 14.58 -18.61
C THR A 169 -17.39 15.14 -17.46
N GLN A 170 -16.17 15.60 -17.73
CA GLN A 170 -15.30 16.22 -16.75
C GLN A 170 -15.70 17.68 -16.47
N GLU A 171 -15.97 18.48 -17.50
CA GLU A 171 -16.45 19.86 -17.33
C GLU A 171 -17.78 19.90 -16.57
N ASP A 172 -18.71 18.99 -16.89
CA ASP A 172 -19.97 18.83 -16.17
C ASP A 172 -19.77 18.47 -14.69
N LEU A 173 -18.78 17.63 -14.39
CA LEU A 173 -18.43 17.27 -13.03
C LEU A 173 -17.85 18.48 -12.28
N GLU A 174 -16.94 19.23 -12.90
CA GLU A 174 -16.37 20.44 -12.31
C GLU A 174 -17.43 21.52 -12.07
N TYR A 175 -18.38 21.67 -13.00
CA TYR A 175 -19.52 22.57 -12.81
C TYR A 175 -20.38 22.17 -11.61
N LYS A 176 -20.70 20.87 -11.47
CA LYS A 176 -21.40 20.35 -10.29
C LYS A 176 -20.60 20.57 -9.00
N LEU A 177 -19.28 20.39 -9.04
CA LEU A 177 -18.40 20.63 -7.90
C LEU A 177 -18.39 22.10 -7.48
N LYS A 178 -18.37 23.06 -8.43
CA LYS A 178 -18.50 24.49 -8.12
C LYS A 178 -19.80 24.77 -7.35
N GLY A 179 -20.91 24.20 -7.81
CA GLY A 179 -22.20 24.30 -7.09
C GLY A 179 -22.15 23.69 -5.69
N LEU A 180 -21.48 22.55 -5.49
CA LEU A 180 -21.30 21.96 -4.17
C LEU A 180 -20.42 22.84 -3.26
N ILE A 181 -19.37 23.47 -3.80
CA ILE A 181 -18.53 24.42 -3.04
C ILE A 181 -19.40 25.59 -2.53
N ASP A 182 -20.27 26.15 -3.36
CA ASP A 182 -21.18 27.22 -2.93
C ASP A 182 -22.13 26.75 -1.81
N LEU A 183 -22.64 25.51 -1.92
CA LEU A 183 -23.51 24.91 -0.90
C LEU A 183 -22.81 24.65 0.44
N THR A 184 -21.47 24.67 0.50
CA THR A 184 -20.74 24.64 1.79
C THR A 184 -20.95 25.90 2.61
N LEU A 185 -21.50 26.97 2.03
CA LEU A 185 -21.82 28.22 2.72
C LEU A 185 -23.30 28.36 3.06
N ASP A 186 -24.12 27.34 2.76
CA ASP A 186 -25.56 27.37 2.97
C ASP A 186 -25.95 27.53 4.45
N LYS A 187 -27.10 28.13 4.71
CA LYS A 187 -27.62 28.33 6.07
C LYS A 187 -27.93 26.99 6.77
N SER A 188 -28.37 25.98 6.02
CA SER A 188 -28.72 24.65 6.52
C SER A 188 -27.47 23.78 6.73
N ALA A 189 -27.29 23.28 7.96
CA ALA A 189 -26.20 22.36 8.29
C ALA A 189 -26.26 21.05 7.49
N LYS A 190 -27.47 20.53 7.23
CA LYS A 190 -27.66 19.30 6.44
C LYS A 190 -27.24 19.49 4.99
N THR A 191 -27.50 20.67 4.42
CA THR A 191 -27.08 21.02 3.05
C THR A 191 -25.56 21.13 2.97
N ARG A 192 -24.93 21.81 3.94
CA ARG A 192 -23.46 21.89 4.02
C ARG A 192 -22.82 20.51 4.18
N GLN A 193 -23.37 19.65 5.03
CA GLN A 193 -22.89 18.27 5.20
C GLN A 193 -22.96 17.49 3.88
N ALA A 194 -24.11 17.50 3.20
CA ALA A 194 -24.28 16.80 1.92
C ALA A 194 -23.32 17.34 0.85
N ALA A 195 -23.08 18.66 0.84
CA ALA A 195 -22.11 19.28 -0.05
C ALA A 195 -20.67 18.78 0.20
N LEU A 196 -20.23 18.78 1.47
CA LEU A 196 -18.91 18.27 1.87
C LEU A 196 -18.73 16.79 1.49
N GLU A 197 -19.75 15.96 1.74
CA GLU A 197 -19.72 14.53 1.36
C GLU A 197 -19.68 14.35 -0.16
N GLY A 198 -20.44 15.16 -0.91
CA GLY A 198 -20.43 15.16 -2.38
C GLY A 198 -19.06 15.49 -2.95
N ILE A 199 -18.43 16.57 -2.46
CA ILE A 199 -17.06 16.94 -2.85
C ILE A 199 -16.09 15.81 -2.48
N LYS A 200 -16.14 15.31 -1.24
CA LYS A 200 -15.26 14.23 -0.78
C LYS A 200 -15.37 12.98 -1.66
N ASN A 201 -16.58 12.57 -2.03
CA ASN A 201 -16.80 11.38 -2.88
C ASN A 201 -16.26 11.58 -4.30
N ALA A 202 -16.43 12.77 -4.88
CA ALA A 202 -15.88 13.10 -6.19
C ALA A 202 -14.34 13.08 -6.17
N LEU A 203 -13.73 13.74 -5.17
CA LEU A 203 -12.28 13.74 -5.00
C LEU A 203 -11.72 12.35 -4.64
N ALA A 204 -12.49 11.49 -3.96
CA ALA A 204 -12.02 10.14 -3.68
C ALA A 204 -12.04 9.24 -4.92
N SER A 205 -12.85 9.57 -5.93
CA SER A 205 -13.11 8.71 -7.08
C SER A 205 -12.35 9.12 -8.35
N ARG A 206 -11.89 10.38 -8.44
CA ARG A 206 -11.21 10.94 -9.62
C ARG A 206 -10.09 11.89 -9.21
N MET A 207 -9.07 12.00 -10.06
CA MET A 207 -7.97 12.96 -9.92
C MET A 207 -8.42 14.30 -10.49
N LEU A 208 -8.45 15.34 -9.65
CA LEU A 208 -8.99 16.67 -9.96
C LEU A 208 -7.99 17.75 -9.52
N TYR A 209 -6.70 17.51 -9.77
CA TYR A 209 -5.59 18.30 -9.23
C TYR A 209 -5.69 19.79 -9.60
N GLU A 210 -5.82 20.12 -10.89
CA GLU A 210 -5.94 21.51 -11.36
C GLU A 210 -7.16 22.22 -10.74
N PHE A 211 -8.31 21.57 -10.75
CA PHE A 211 -9.54 22.10 -10.16
C PHE A 211 -9.38 22.44 -8.67
N ILE A 212 -8.71 21.55 -7.91
CA ILE A 212 -8.41 21.74 -6.50
C ILE A 212 -7.39 22.86 -6.31
N LEU A 213 -6.31 22.87 -7.08
CA LEU A 213 -5.19 23.80 -6.92
C LEU A 213 -5.66 25.25 -7.04
N GLU A 214 -6.52 25.53 -8.02
CA GLU A 214 -7.17 26.84 -8.23
C GLU A 214 -8.07 27.28 -7.05
N ARG A 215 -8.64 26.32 -6.30
CA ARG A 215 -9.68 26.56 -5.28
C ARG A 215 -9.26 26.17 -3.88
N ARG A 216 -7.99 25.82 -3.66
CA ARG A 216 -7.49 25.26 -2.40
C ARG A 216 -7.79 26.14 -1.20
N MET A 217 -7.67 27.46 -1.33
CA MET A 217 -7.95 28.42 -0.26
C MET A 217 -9.43 28.38 0.11
N THR A 218 -10.31 28.49 -0.88
CA THR A 218 -11.77 28.42 -0.70
C THR A 218 -12.20 27.10 -0.08
N LEU A 219 -11.67 25.97 -0.55
CA LEU A 219 -11.96 24.65 0.00
C LEU A 219 -11.51 24.55 1.45
N THR A 220 -10.29 25.01 1.76
CA THR A 220 -9.73 25.01 3.12
C THR A 220 -10.56 25.89 4.06
N ASP A 221 -10.95 27.09 3.63
CA ASP A 221 -11.78 28.01 4.42
C ASP A 221 -13.18 27.42 4.69
N SER A 222 -13.77 26.76 3.69
CA SER A 222 -15.06 26.07 3.85
C SER A 222 -14.96 24.91 4.83
N ILE A 223 -13.91 24.09 4.73
CA ILE A 223 -13.63 22.99 5.66
C ILE A 223 -13.42 23.54 7.07
N GLU A 224 -12.55 24.55 7.24
CA GLU A 224 -12.21 25.14 8.53
C GLU A 224 -13.47 25.70 9.22
N ARG A 225 -14.33 26.38 8.46
CA ARG A 225 -15.61 26.91 8.95
C ARG A 225 -16.53 25.80 9.44
N CYS A 226 -16.70 24.74 8.65
CA CYS A 226 -17.54 23.60 8.98
C CYS A 226 -16.99 22.82 10.19
N LEU A 227 -15.66 22.76 10.36
CA LEU A 227 -15.04 22.19 11.56
C LEU A 227 -15.28 23.06 12.81
N LYS A 228 -15.10 24.38 12.71
CA LYS A 228 -15.23 25.33 13.83
C LYS A 228 -16.68 25.53 14.27
N LYS A 229 -17.62 25.65 13.32
CA LYS A 229 -19.02 26.02 13.58
C LYS A 229 -19.99 24.85 13.45
N GLY A 230 -19.64 23.84 12.65
CA GLY A 230 -20.47 22.65 12.48
C GLY A 230 -20.43 21.74 13.71
N LYS A 231 -21.28 20.71 13.70
CA LYS A 231 -21.36 19.71 14.77
C LYS A 231 -21.46 18.31 14.19
N SER A 232 -20.89 17.33 14.90
CA SER A 232 -21.06 15.90 14.64
C SER A 232 -20.82 15.52 13.18
N ASP A 233 -21.86 15.19 12.41
CA ASP A 233 -21.73 14.71 11.03
C ASP A 233 -21.14 15.76 10.08
N GLU A 234 -21.40 17.05 10.31
CA GLU A 234 -20.80 18.12 9.51
C GLU A 234 -19.28 18.20 9.74
N GLN A 235 -18.83 18.11 10.99
CA GLN A 235 -17.40 18.07 11.32
C GLN A 235 -16.74 16.81 10.75
N ARG A 236 -17.44 15.68 10.81
CA ARG A 236 -16.98 14.41 10.23
C ARG A 236 -16.79 14.53 8.72
N ALA A 237 -17.77 15.08 8.01
CA ALA A 237 -17.71 15.29 6.57
C ALA A 237 -16.57 16.25 6.19
N ALA A 238 -16.39 17.34 6.95
CA ALA A 238 -15.31 18.30 6.74
C ALA A 238 -13.92 17.68 6.94
N ALA A 239 -13.70 16.92 8.02
CA ALA A 239 -12.44 16.23 8.28
C ALA A 239 -12.14 15.14 7.22
N ALA A 240 -13.16 14.41 6.78
CA ALA A 240 -12.99 13.43 5.72
C ALA A 240 -12.60 14.09 4.38
N LEU A 241 -13.23 15.24 4.04
CA LEU A 241 -12.87 16.02 2.87
C LEU A 241 -11.43 16.54 2.95
N ALA A 242 -10.99 17.05 4.11
CA ALA A 242 -9.62 17.52 4.32
C ALA A 242 -8.57 16.42 4.06
N SER A 243 -8.88 15.18 4.45
CA SER A 243 -8.00 14.03 4.22
C SER A 243 -7.81 13.77 2.73
N VAL A 244 -8.92 13.71 1.97
CA VAL A 244 -8.87 13.47 0.52
C VAL A 244 -8.24 14.66 -0.23
N LEU A 245 -8.49 15.89 0.24
CA LEU A 245 -7.87 17.10 -0.29
C LEU A 245 -6.34 17.01 -0.22
N CYS A 246 -5.78 16.67 0.96
CA CYS A 246 -4.33 16.51 1.12
C CYS A 246 -3.79 15.33 0.29
N ILE A 247 -4.52 14.23 0.15
CA ILE A 247 -4.11 13.08 -0.68
C ILE A 247 -3.97 13.47 -2.16
N GLN A 248 -4.85 14.35 -2.67
CA GLN A 248 -4.76 14.80 -4.05
C GLN A 248 -3.69 15.87 -4.27
N LEU A 249 -3.57 16.82 -3.34
CA LEU A 249 -2.53 17.85 -3.40
C LEU A 249 -1.13 17.24 -3.27
N GLY A 250 -0.99 16.17 -2.47
CA GLY A 250 0.30 15.57 -2.16
C GLY A 250 1.15 16.45 -1.22
N PRO A 251 2.38 16.03 -0.92
CA PRO A 251 3.31 16.84 -0.13
C PRO A 251 3.74 18.08 -0.90
N GLY A 252 3.72 19.23 -0.23
CA GLY A 252 4.04 20.53 -0.82
C GLY A 252 3.47 21.67 0.01
N ILE A 253 3.81 22.89 -0.38
CA ILE A 253 3.40 24.13 0.30
C ILE A 253 1.87 24.20 0.40
N GLU A 254 1.18 23.71 -0.62
CA GLU A 254 -0.27 23.68 -0.70
C GLU A 254 -0.90 22.85 0.43
N SER A 255 -0.40 21.64 0.67
CA SER A 255 -0.90 20.80 1.77
C SER A 255 -0.41 21.29 3.13
N GLU A 256 0.79 21.88 3.21
CA GLU A 256 1.28 22.51 4.44
C GLU A 256 0.37 23.65 4.89
N GLU A 257 -0.10 24.50 3.98
CA GLU A 257 -1.05 25.58 4.28
C GLU A 257 -2.37 25.02 4.82
N VAL A 258 -2.85 23.91 4.24
CA VAL A 258 -4.04 23.19 4.73
C VAL A 258 -3.79 22.69 6.15
N LEU A 259 -2.66 22.05 6.44
CA LEU A 259 -2.34 21.53 7.77
C LEU A 259 -2.15 22.65 8.80
N LYS A 260 -1.44 23.73 8.45
CA LYS A 260 -1.27 24.92 9.32
C LYS A 260 -2.61 25.54 9.70
N THR A 261 -3.58 25.55 8.78
CA THR A 261 -4.92 26.10 9.01
C THR A 261 -5.80 25.15 9.82
N LEU A 262 -5.87 23.88 9.41
CA LEU A 262 -6.82 22.91 9.97
C LEU A 262 -6.29 22.19 11.22
N GLY A 263 -4.98 21.99 11.33
CA GLY A 263 -4.31 21.24 12.39
C GLY A 263 -4.69 21.70 13.80
N PRO A 264 -4.61 23.01 14.13
CA PRO A 264 -5.04 23.52 15.44
C PRO A 264 -6.53 23.26 15.73
N VAL A 265 -7.39 23.34 14.71
CA VAL A 265 -8.84 23.09 14.83
C VAL A 265 -9.10 21.60 15.07
N LEU A 266 -8.44 20.72 14.32
CA LEU A 266 -8.51 19.27 14.48
C LEU A 266 -8.05 18.85 15.87
N LYS A 267 -6.87 19.33 16.32
CA LYS A 267 -6.33 19.08 17.67
C LYS A 267 -7.32 19.49 18.75
N LYS A 268 -7.94 20.67 18.62
CA LYS A 268 -8.96 21.16 19.55
C LYS A 268 -10.17 20.21 19.61
N ILE A 269 -10.71 19.79 18.47
CA ILE A 269 -11.87 18.89 18.40
C ILE A 269 -11.51 17.53 19.01
N ILE A 270 -10.37 16.94 18.65
CA ILE A 270 -9.91 15.64 19.16
C ILE A 270 -9.84 15.64 20.69
N CYS A 271 -9.32 16.72 21.27
CA CYS A 271 -9.15 16.86 22.72
C CYS A 271 -10.43 17.30 23.47
N ASP A 272 -11.44 17.79 22.77
CA ASP A 272 -12.70 18.23 23.36
C ASP A 272 -13.57 17.03 23.77
N GLY A 273 -13.66 16.77 25.08
CA GLY A 273 -14.51 15.71 25.63
C GLY A 273 -16.01 15.90 25.41
N THR A 274 -16.45 17.11 25.05
CA THR A 274 -17.86 17.43 24.78
C THR A 274 -18.24 17.28 23.30
N ALA A 275 -17.24 17.19 22.40
CA ALA A 275 -17.47 16.98 20.99
C ALA A 275 -17.95 15.55 20.69
N SER A 276 -18.68 15.40 19.58
CA SER A 276 -19.17 14.09 19.12
C SER A 276 -18.02 13.10 18.95
N ILE A 277 -18.17 11.89 19.50
CA ILE A 277 -17.14 10.85 19.44
C ILE A 277 -16.82 10.47 17.99
N GLN A 278 -17.83 10.40 17.10
CA GLN A 278 -17.58 10.11 15.70
C GLN A 278 -16.82 11.25 14.99
N ALA A 279 -17.10 12.50 15.34
CA ALA A 279 -16.36 13.64 14.80
C ALA A 279 -14.90 13.60 15.27
N ARG A 280 -14.67 13.38 16.57
CA ARG A 280 -13.32 13.23 17.15
C ARG A 280 -12.53 12.10 16.49
N GLN A 281 -13.19 10.97 16.22
CA GLN A 281 -12.59 9.81 15.56
C GLN A 281 -12.08 10.18 14.17
N THR A 282 -12.94 10.75 13.33
CA THR A 282 -12.55 11.15 11.96
C THR A 282 -11.54 12.30 11.96
N CYS A 283 -11.63 13.24 12.91
CA CYS A 283 -10.61 14.26 13.10
C CYS A 283 -9.24 13.66 13.47
N ALA A 284 -9.19 12.61 14.30
CA ALA A 284 -7.93 11.94 14.66
C ALA A 284 -7.28 11.28 13.44
N THR A 285 -8.06 10.54 12.63
CA THR A 285 -7.58 9.98 11.36
C THR A 285 -7.13 11.08 10.40
N CYS A 286 -7.94 12.12 10.21
CA CYS A 286 -7.63 13.25 9.35
C CYS A 286 -6.33 13.95 9.78
N PHE A 287 -6.16 14.21 11.07
CA PHE A 287 -4.97 14.88 11.57
C PHE A 287 -3.70 14.05 11.33
N GLY A 288 -3.77 12.73 11.57
CA GLY A 288 -2.67 11.82 11.26
C GLY A 288 -2.35 11.75 9.76
N VAL A 289 -3.36 11.74 8.89
CA VAL A 289 -3.16 11.67 7.43
C VAL A 289 -2.61 12.98 6.88
N CYS A 290 -3.19 14.12 7.27
CA CYS A 290 -2.69 15.42 6.86
C CYS A 290 -1.27 15.63 7.37
N CYS A 291 -0.96 15.24 8.62
CA CYS A 291 0.41 15.28 9.13
C CYS A 291 1.33 14.32 8.36
N PHE A 292 0.89 13.12 7.99
CA PHE A 292 1.70 12.19 7.19
C PHE A 292 2.10 12.77 5.84
N ILE A 293 1.20 13.52 5.20
CA ILE A 293 1.40 14.06 3.85
C ILE A 293 2.12 15.40 3.87
N ALA A 294 1.74 16.29 4.80
CA ALA A 294 2.01 17.71 4.70
C ALA A 294 2.99 18.25 5.74
N THR A 295 3.48 17.43 6.66
CA THR A 295 4.35 17.93 7.73
C THR A 295 5.76 18.17 7.19
N ASP A 296 6.16 19.45 7.17
CA ASP A 296 7.55 19.88 6.88
C ASP A 296 8.32 20.17 8.19
N ASP A 297 7.59 20.54 9.25
CA ASP A 297 8.12 20.83 10.58
C ASP A 297 8.01 19.61 11.51
N ILE A 298 9.16 19.12 11.96
CA ILE A 298 9.29 18.00 12.90
C ILE A 298 8.57 18.25 14.24
N THR A 299 8.44 19.51 14.66
CA THR A 299 7.74 19.87 15.90
C THR A 299 6.23 19.68 15.76
N GLU A 300 5.68 19.91 14.57
CA GLU A 300 4.27 19.65 14.27
C GLU A 300 3.98 18.15 14.27
N LEU A 301 4.89 17.35 13.68
CA LEU A 301 4.82 15.88 13.75
C LEU A 301 4.81 15.38 15.21
N TYR A 302 5.72 15.87 16.05
CA TYR A 302 5.76 15.48 17.47
C TYR A 302 4.54 15.93 18.26
N SER A 303 4.04 17.14 18.00
CA SER A 303 2.80 17.66 18.59
C SER A 303 1.59 16.81 18.21
N THR A 304 1.54 16.32 16.96
CA THR A 304 0.48 15.44 16.45
C THR A 304 0.56 14.06 17.09
N LEU A 305 1.75 13.46 17.12
CA LEU A 305 2.01 12.18 17.80
C LEU A 305 1.55 12.24 19.27
N GLN A 306 1.99 13.27 20.01
CA GLN A 306 1.61 13.44 21.42
C GLN A 306 0.10 13.65 21.59
N CYS A 307 -0.55 14.38 20.67
CA CYS A 307 -2.00 14.56 20.70
C CYS A 307 -2.73 13.22 20.60
N LEU A 308 -2.39 12.38 19.61
CA LEU A 308 -3.02 11.09 19.39
C LEU A 308 -2.71 10.10 20.53
N GLU A 309 -1.46 10.13 21.02
CA GLU A 309 -0.99 9.35 22.17
C GLU A 309 -1.82 9.63 23.42
N ASN A 310 -2.05 10.89 23.75
CA ASN A 310 -2.89 11.29 24.90
C ASN A 310 -4.34 10.81 24.80
N ILE A 311 -4.80 10.42 23.61
CA ILE A 311 -6.15 9.86 23.41
C ILE A 311 -6.13 8.35 23.65
N PHE A 312 -5.34 7.59 22.90
CA PHE A 312 -5.43 6.13 22.98
C PHE A 312 -4.85 5.57 24.29
N THR A 313 -3.89 6.25 24.93
CA THR A 313 -3.29 5.83 26.22
C THR A 313 -4.31 5.78 27.36
N LYS A 314 -5.45 6.48 27.22
CA LYS A 314 -6.59 6.35 28.15
C LYS A 314 -7.22 4.95 28.16
N SER A 315 -6.92 4.12 27.16
CA SER A 315 -7.34 2.71 27.08
C SER A 315 -6.40 1.76 27.80
N TYR A 316 -5.16 2.17 28.10
CA TYR A 316 -4.26 1.32 28.85
C TYR A 316 -4.92 0.99 30.19
N LEU A 317 -4.85 -0.29 30.56
CA LEU A 317 -5.54 -0.82 31.72
C LEU A 317 -5.29 0.11 32.92
N LYS A 318 -6.37 0.70 33.44
CA LYS A 318 -6.34 1.36 34.74
C LYS A 318 -6.24 0.23 35.77
N GLU A 319 -5.03 -0.19 36.09
CA GLU A 319 -4.76 -1.23 37.10
C GLU A 319 -5.31 -0.90 38.52
N LYS A 320 -6.01 0.23 38.72
CA LYS A 320 -6.49 0.65 40.05
C LYS A 320 -7.95 1.10 40.18
N ASP A 321 -8.79 1.09 39.13
CA ASP A 321 -10.21 1.40 39.31
C ASP A 321 -11.10 0.49 38.45
N SER A 322 -11.59 -0.57 39.09
CA SER A 322 -12.50 -1.59 38.55
C SER A 322 -13.91 -1.09 38.18
N ASN A 323 -14.15 0.22 38.03
CA ASN A 323 -15.50 0.77 37.86
C ASN A 323 -15.70 1.76 36.69
N VAL A 324 -14.74 1.95 35.79
CA VAL A 324 -15.00 2.77 34.58
C VAL A 324 -15.16 1.87 33.36
N ILE A 325 -16.41 1.49 33.10
CA ILE A 325 -16.84 0.87 31.84
C ILE A 325 -16.41 1.80 30.70
N CYS A 326 -15.42 1.40 29.90
CA CYS A 326 -15.09 2.12 28.67
C CYS A 326 -16.22 1.85 27.67
N SER A 327 -17.12 2.82 27.49
CA SER A 327 -18.20 2.72 26.52
C SER A 327 -17.66 2.42 25.11
N THR A 328 -18.29 1.51 24.36
CA THR A 328 -17.91 1.12 22.98
C THR A 328 -17.54 2.29 22.05
N PRO A 329 -18.23 3.45 22.08
CA PRO A 329 -17.84 4.60 21.25
C PRO A 329 -16.44 5.16 21.57
N ASN A 330 -16.03 5.19 22.84
CA ASN A 330 -14.69 5.66 23.21
C ASN A 330 -13.60 4.73 22.67
N THR A 331 -13.89 3.42 22.59
CA THR A 331 -12.98 2.44 22.01
C THR A 331 -12.69 2.72 20.53
N ALA A 332 -13.69 3.13 19.74
CA ALA A 332 -13.50 3.49 18.34
C ALA A 332 -12.58 4.71 18.15
N LEU A 333 -12.74 5.75 18.97
CA LEU A 333 -11.84 6.91 18.98
C LEU A 333 -10.40 6.51 19.33
N HIS A 334 -10.24 5.66 20.34
CA HIS A 334 -8.92 5.17 20.75
C HIS A 334 -8.27 4.32 19.65
N ILE A 335 -9.04 3.47 18.95
CA ILE A 335 -8.57 2.71 17.79
C ILE A 335 -8.06 3.66 16.69
N SER A 336 -8.88 4.62 16.25
CA SER A 336 -8.46 5.55 15.18
C SER A 336 -7.24 6.38 15.58
N SER A 337 -7.13 6.75 16.87
CA SER A 337 -5.97 7.49 17.37
C SER A 337 -4.70 6.63 17.40
N LEU A 338 -4.79 5.37 17.84
CA LEU A 338 -3.69 4.41 17.80
C LEU A 338 -3.23 4.16 16.37
N LEU A 339 -4.17 3.88 15.47
CA LEU A 339 -3.89 3.60 14.07
C LEU A 339 -3.27 4.80 13.32
N ALA A 340 -3.74 6.02 13.60
CA ALA A 340 -3.15 7.26 13.08
C ALA A 340 -1.75 7.52 13.67
N TRP A 341 -1.55 7.26 14.96
CA TRP A 341 -0.24 7.35 15.60
C TRP A 341 0.75 6.35 15.00
N THR A 342 0.34 5.09 14.82
CA THR A 342 1.14 4.04 14.20
C THR A 342 1.53 4.39 12.75
N LEU A 343 0.64 5.05 11.99
CA LEU A 343 0.98 5.58 10.66
C LEU A 343 2.10 6.62 10.74
N LEU A 344 2.00 7.59 11.66
CA LEU A 344 3.00 8.65 11.79
C LEU A 344 4.38 8.13 12.22
N LEU A 345 4.45 7.00 12.95
CA LEU A 345 5.73 6.36 13.26
C LEU A 345 6.50 5.92 12.02
N THR A 346 5.82 5.63 10.90
CA THR A 346 6.46 5.19 9.65
C THR A 346 7.27 6.27 8.94
N ILE A 347 7.05 7.54 9.29
CA ILE A 347 7.78 8.71 8.75
C ILE A 347 8.56 9.44 9.86
N CYS A 348 8.54 8.92 11.08
CA CYS A 348 9.15 9.55 12.23
C CYS A 348 10.67 9.27 12.27
N PRO A 349 11.50 10.24 12.69
CA PRO A 349 12.92 9.99 12.89
C PRO A 349 13.17 8.84 13.88
N LEU A 350 14.17 8.00 13.57
CA LEU A 350 14.46 6.79 14.34
C LEU A 350 14.69 7.06 15.84
N SER A 351 15.31 8.18 16.21
CA SER A 351 15.51 8.56 17.61
C SER A 351 14.19 8.67 18.38
N GLU A 352 13.17 9.29 17.79
CA GLU A 352 11.86 9.39 18.42
C GLU A 352 11.10 8.06 18.36
N VAL A 353 11.24 7.27 17.27
CA VAL A 353 10.69 5.91 17.21
C VAL A 353 11.22 5.05 18.36
N LYS A 354 12.53 5.10 18.68
CA LYS A 354 13.12 4.37 19.81
C LYS A 354 12.44 4.72 21.12
N LYS A 355 12.31 6.02 21.39
CA LYS A 355 11.68 6.54 22.61
C LYS A 355 10.21 6.13 22.71
N LYS A 356 9.47 6.16 21.61
CA LYS A 356 8.07 5.70 21.56
C LYS A 356 7.97 4.19 21.77
N LEU A 357 8.86 3.41 21.18
CA LEU A 357 8.94 1.97 21.39
C LEU A 357 9.14 1.66 22.87
N GLU A 358 10.18 2.20 23.51
CA GLU A 358 10.47 2.00 24.94
C GLU A 358 9.28 2.37 25.84
N MET A 359 8.56 3.44 25.50
CA MET A 359 7.41 3.92 26.28
C MET A 359 6.17 3.03 26.18
N HIS A 360 5.94 2.41 25.02
CA HIS A 360 4.67 1.77 24.68
C HIS A 360 4.73 0.24 24.53
N VAL A 361 5.90 -0.34 24.25
CA VAL A 361 6.03 -1.76 23.91
C VAL A 361 5.55 -2.70 25.03
N HIS A 362 5.75 -2.33 26.30
CA HIS A 362 5.25 -3.10 27.46
C HIS A 362 3.78 -2.80 27.81
N LYS A 363 3.22 -1.68 27.33
CA LYS A 363 1.85 -1.24 27.67
C LYS A 363 0.83 -1.67 26.62
N LEU A 364 1.20 -1.66 25.34
CA LEU A 364 0.34 -2.06 24.23
C LEU A 364 -0.21 -3.50 24.34
N PRO A 365 0.55 -4.50 24.85
CA PRO A 365 0.02 -5.85 25.05
C PRO A 365 -1.22 -5.89 25.94
N SER A 366 -1.38 -4.94 26.87
CA SER A 366 -2.59 -4.85 27.72
C SER A 366 -3.89 -4.65 26.91
N LEU A 367 -3.79 -4.04 25.72
CA LEU A 367 -4.94 -3.81 24.83
C LEU A 367 -5.38 -5.09 24.11
N LEU A 368 -4.53 -6.13 24.05
CA LEU A 368 -4.87 -7.44 23.48
C LEU A 368 -5.93 -8.17 24.31
N SER A 369 -6.13 -7.77 25.57
CA SER A 369 -7.16 -8.30 26.47
C SER A 369 -8.47 -7.50 26.43
N SER A 370 -8.60 -6.48 25.57
CA SER A 370 -9.84 -5.70 25.41
C SER A 370 -11.01 -6.58 24.98
N ASP A 371 -12.24 -6.21 25.34
CA ASP A 371 -13.47 -6.88 24.88
C ASP A 371 -13.77 -6.62 23.39
N ASP A 372 -13.32 -5.47 22.86
CA ASP A 372 -13.54 -5.08 21.47
C ASP A 372 -12.53 -5.74 20.53
N VAL A 373 -13.04 -6.46 19.52
CA VAL A 373 -12.21 -7.19 18.54
C VAL A 373 -11.35 -6.25 17.69
N ASN A 374 -11.85 -5.08 17.33
CA ASN A 374 -11.12 -4.12 16.51
C ASN A 374 -10.01 -3.44 17.33
N MET A 375 -10.21 -3.23 18.63
CA MET A 375 -9.13 -2.77 19.52
C MET A 375 -8.00 -3.80 19.62
N ARG A 376 -8.34 -5.08 19.82
CA ARG A 376 -7.33 -6.15 19.84
C ARG A 376 -6.55 -6.20 18.54
N ILE A 377 -7.26 -6.16 17.40
CA ILE A 377 -6.63 -6.14 16.06
C ILE A 377 -5.71 -4.92 15.92
N ALA A 378 -6.19 -3.71 16.19
CA ALA A 378 -5.39 -2.48 16.05
C ALA A 378 -4.14 -2.49 16.95
N ALA A 379 -4.25 -3.00 18.17
CA ALA A 379 -3.12 -3.17 19.08
C ALA A 379 -2.10 -4.20 18.56
N GLY A 380 -2.57 -5.34 18.06
CA GLY A 380 -1.71 -6.38 17.52
C GLY A 380 -0.99 -5.96 16.23
N GLU A 381 -1.66 -5.27 15.31
CA GLU A 381 -1.04 -4.71 14.11
C GLU A 381 -0.04 -3.60 14.44
N SER A 382 -0.35 -2.75 15.43
CA SER A 382 0.58 -1.71 15.91
C SER A 382 1.81 -2.33 16.57
N LEU A 383 1.65 -3.43 17.33
CA LEU A 383 2.76 -4.20 17.87
C LEU A 383 3.61 -4.82 16.76
N ALA A 384 2.99 -5.44 15.75
CA ALA A 384 3.74 -6.02 14.64
C ALA A 384 4.58 -4.97 13.90
N LEU A 385 4.01 -3.79 13.63
CA LEU A 385 4.75 -2.67 13.03
C LEU A 385 5.86 -2.14 13.94
N LEU A 386 5.62 -2.00 15.25
CA LEU A 386 6.65 -1.56 16.19
C LEU A 386 7.82 -2.55 16.28
N PHE A 387 7.53 -3.85 16.31
CA PHE A 387 8.56 -4.90 16.28
C PHE A 387 9.34 -4.89 14.97
N GLU A 388 8.66 -4.66 13.84
CA GLU A 388 9.28 -4.49 12.53
C GLU A 388 10.22 -3.27 12.53
N LEU A 389 9.78 -2.10 13.00
CA LEU A 389 10.61 -0.90 13.12
C LEU A 389 11.79 -1.11 14.08
N ALA A 390 11.56 -1.75 15.23
CA ALA A 390 12.58 -2.01 16.25
C ALA A 390 13.70 -2.93 15.72
N ARG A 391 13.33 -4.04 15.08
CA ARG A 391 14.27 -4.96 14.42
C ARG A 391 14.94 -4.35 13.19
N GLY A 392 14.26 -3.35 12.63
CA GLY A 392 14.89 -2.41 11.76
C GLY A 392 16.07 -1.79 12.49
N MET A 393 15.80 -0.85 13.37
CA MET A 393 16.83 -0.08 14.08
C MET A 393 17.96 -0.92 14.74
N GLU A 394 17.62 -2.06 15.34
CA GLU A 394 18.54 -2.94 16.07
C GLU A 394 18.29 -4.41 15.70
N SER A 395 19.26 -5.06 15.04
CA SER A 395 19.09 -6.43 14.49
C SER A 395 18.85 -7.50 15.56
N ASP A 396 19.51 -7.30 16.70
CA ASP A 396 19.48 -8.09 17.92
C ASP A 396 18.45 -7.57 18.93
N PHE A 397 17.50 -6.74 18.47
CA PHE A 397 16.37 -6.28 19.27
C PHE A 397 15.76 -7.44 20.06
N PHE A 398 15.86 -7.31 21.38
CA PHE A 398 15.37 -8.27 22.35
C PHE A 398 14.24 -7.64 23.15
N TYR A 399 13.15 -8.39 23.28
CA TYR A 399 12.02 -7.98 24.12
C TYR A 399 11.92 -8.97 25.28
N GLU A 400 11.95 -8.45 26.51
CA GLU A 400 12.06 -9.26 27.72
C GLU A 400 10.84 -10.20 27.90
N ASP A 401 9.63 -9.69 27.66
CA ASP A 401 8.37 -10.42 27.87
C ASP A 401 7.88 -11.18 26.61
N MET A 402 8.78 -11.62 25.73
CA MET A 402 8.42 -12.28 24.46
C MET A 402 7.54 -13.51 24.65
N GLU A 403 7.83 -14.35 25.65
CA GLU A 403 7.06 -15.57 25.90
C GLU A 403 5.61 -15.24 26.33
N SER A 404 5.44 -14.26 27.21
CA SER A 404 4.12 -13.80 27.63
C SER A 404 3.34 -13.20 26.46
N LEU A 405 3.99 -12.36 25.64
CA LEU A 405 3.35 -11.76 24.46
C LEU A 405 2.91 -12.82 23.45
N THR A 406 3.80 -13.75 23.10
CA THR A 406 3.51 -14.82 22.16
C THR A 406 2.40 -15.75 22.65
N GLN A 407 2.33 -16.04 23.95
CA GLN A 407 1.22 -16.78 24.53
C GLN A 407 -0.13 -16.06 24.32
N MET A 408 -0.18 -14.74 24.57
CA MET A 408 -1.38 -13.93 24.30
C MET A 408 -1.77 -13.94 22.82
N LEU A 409 -0.80 -13.76 21.92
CA LEU A 409 -1.03 -13.76 20.47
C LEU A 409 -1.52 -15.13 19.97
N ARG A 410 -0.94 -16.23 20.45
CA ARG A 410 -1.40 -17.61 20.14
C ARG A 410 -2.84 -17.83 20.58
N ALA A 411 -3.20 -17.40 21.79
CA ALA A 411 -4.58 -17.53 22.27
C ALA A 411 -5.59 -16.80 21.36
N LEU A 412 -5.23 -15.61 20.86
CA LEU A 412 -6.05 -14.83 19.94
C LEU A 412 -6.08 -15.39 18.50
N ALA A 413 -4.99 -16.02 18.06
CA ALA A 413 -4.87 -16.70 16.77
C ALA A 413 -5.71 -17.99 16.70
N THR A 414 -5.90 -18.69 17.82
CA THR A 414 -6.78 -19.87 17.91
C THR A 414 -8.24 -19.50 18.21
N ASP A 415 -8.48 -18.47 19.02
CA ASP A 415 -9.78 -18.00 19.54
C ASP A 415 -10.84 -19.11 19.73
N GLY A 416 -10.72 -19.82 20.85
CA GLY A 416 -11.67 -20.85 21.27
C GLY A 416 -12.96 -20.32 21.94
N ASN A 417 -13.15 -19.01 22.04
CA ASN A 417 -14.24 -18.45 22.84
C ASN A 417 -15.61 -18.65 22.16
N LYS A 418 -16.48 -19.45 22.78
CA LYS A 418 -17.82 -19.75 22.21
C LYS A 418 -18.76 -18.55 22.21
N HIS A 419 -18.54 -17.57 23.08
CA HIS A 419 -19.42 -16.41 23.25
C HIS A 419 -19.17 -15.26 22.26
N ARG A 420 -18.12 -15.35 21.42
CA ARG A 420 -17.83 -14.36 20.37
C ARG A 420 -18.52 -14.70 19.06
N ALA A 421 -18.93 -13.67 18.31
CA ALA A 421 -19.56 -13.83 17.00
C ALA A 421 -18.66 -14.60 16.02
N LYS A 422 -19.26 -15.41 15.15
CA LYS A 422 -18.53 -16.27 14.20
C LYS A 422 -17.68 -15.45 13.22
N VAL A 423 -18.20 -14.32 12.74
CA VAL A 423 -17.51 -13.41 11.80
C VAL A 423 -16.30 -12.79 12.49
N ASP A 424 -16.46 -12.29 13.71
CA ASP A 424 -15.39 -11.65 14.47
C ASP A 424 -14.25 -12.63 14.79
N LYS A 425 -14.59 -13.86 15.21
CA LYS A 425 -13.58 -14.91 15.41
C LYS A 425 -12.81 -15.23 14.14
N ARG A 426 -13.50 -15.32 13.00
CA ARG A 426 -12.87 -15.58 11.71
C ARG A 426 -11.89 -14.46 11.34
N LYS A 427 -12.30 -13.20 11.48
CA LYS A 427 -11.45 -12.02 11.25
C LYS A 427 -10.25 -12.02 12.20
N GLN A 428 -10.49 -12.17 13.50
CA GLN A 428 -9.44 -12.17 14.52
C GLN A 428 -8.41 -13.27 14.28
N ARG A 429 -8.82 -14.54 14.13
CA ARG A 429 -7.88 -15.64 13.90
C ARG A 429 -7.02 -15.43 12.66
N SER A 430 -7.60 -14.87 11.59
CA SER A 430 -6.85 -14.56 10.38
C SER A 430 -5.73 -13.56 10.70
N VAL A 431 -6.09 -12.41 11.26
CA VAL A 431 -5.15 -11.31 11.52
C VAL A 431 -4.10 -11.70 12.57
N PHE A 432 -4.50 -12.40 13.64
CA PHE A 432 -3.58 -12.80 14.69
C PHE A 432 -2.63 -13.93 14.31
N ARG A 433 -2.95 -14.77 13.31
CA ARG A 433 -1.96 -15.70 12.74
C ARG A 433 -0.85 -14.95 12.00
N ASP A 434 -1.20 -13.85 11.33
CA ASP A 434 -0.22 -13.02 10.62
C ASP A 434 0.64 -12.22 11.61
N ILE A 435 0.02 -11.60 12.63
CA ILE A 435 0.73 -10.90 13.70
C ILE A 435 1.65 -11.84 14.48
N LEU A 436 1.19 -13.05 14.80
CA LEU A 436 2.00 -14.04 15.51
C LEU A 436 3.26 -14.41 14.72
N ARG A 437 3.12 -14.68 13.42
CA ARG A 437 4.27 -14.94 12.53
C ARG A 437 5.21 -13.75 12.45
N ALA A 438 4.67 -12.53 12.36
CA ALA A 438 5.49 -11.33 12.38
C ALA A 438 6.31 -11.20 13.65
N VAL A 439 5.70 -11.43 14.81
CA VAL A 439 6.36 -11.31 16.11
C VAL A 439 7.31 -12.49 16.39
N GLU A 440 7.01 -13.72 16.00
CA GLU A 440 7.88 -14.88 16.28
C GLU A 440 8.96 -15.12 15.22
N GLU A 441 8.56 -15.09 13.95
CA GLU A 441 9.37 -15.58 12.84
C GLU A 441 10.00 -14.45 12.02
N ARG A 442 9.68 -13.19 12.35
CA ARG A 442 10.03 -12.01 11.55
C ARG A 442 9.50 -12.10 10.12
N ASP A 443 8.34 -12.72 9.91
CA ASP A 443 7.77 -12.97 8.58
C ASP A 443 6.53 -12.09 8.30
N PHE A 444 6.28 -11.81 7.02
CA PHE A 444 5.07 -11.14 6.54
C PHE A 444 4.48 -11.91 5.36
N PRO A 445 3.21 -12.35 5.43
CA PRO A 445 2.56 -13.01 4.30
C PRO A 445 2.28 -11.99 3.18
N THR A 446 3.09 -11.99 2.13
CA THR A 446 2.99 -11.02 1.03
C THR A 446 1.59 -10.99 0.42
N GLU A 447 0.97 -9.82 0.41
CA GLU A 447 -0.32 -9.58 -0.24
C GLU A 447 -0.10 -8.96 -1.62
N THR A 448 -0.95 -9.30 -2.60
CA THR A 448 -0.89 -8.73 -3.95
C THR A 448 -2.13 -7.90 -4.24
N VAL A 449 -1.95 -6.61 -4.49
CA VAL A 449 -2.99 -5.67 -4.93
C VAL A 449 -2.88 -5.49 -6.44
N LYS A 450 -3.96 -5.78 -7.18
CA LYS A 450 -4.01 -5.54 -8.63
C LYS A 450 -4.83 -4.30 -8.92
N PHE A 451 -4.35 -3.44 -9.81
CA PHE A 451 -5.04 -2.23 -10.26
C PHE A 451 -4.72 -2.01 -11.74
N GLY A 452 -5.75 -2.06 -12.58
CA GLY A 452 -5.56 -2.00 -14.03
C GLY A 452 -4.61 -3.13 -14.51
N PRO A 453 -3.57 -2.80 -15.30
CA PRO A 453 -2.57 -3.78 -15.76
C PRO A 453 -1.48 -4.06 -14.71
N GLU A 454 -1.36 -3.21 -13.69
CA GLU A 454 -0.26 -3.24 -12.73
C GLU A 454 -0.60 -4.05 -11.47
N ARG A 455 0.45 -4.41 -10.72
CA ARG A 455 0.35 -5.10 -9.44
C ARG A 455 1.33 -4.49 -8.46
N MET A 456 0.87 -4.29 -7.23
CA MET A 456 1.70 -3.90 -6.08
C MET A 456 1.73 -5.05 -5.09
N TYR A 457 2.89 -5.25 -4.49
CA TYR A 457 3.09 -6.20 -3.40
C TYR A 457 3.16 -5.45 -2.08
N ILE A 458 2.36 -5.90 -1.11
CA ILE A 458 2.48 -5.49 0.29
C ILE A 458 3.25 -6.59 0.99
N ASP A 459 4.44 -6.26 1.45
CA ASP A 459 5.46 -7.20 1.92
C ASP A 459 6.02 -6.87 3.31
N CYS A 460 5.54 -5.80 3.94
CA CYS A 460 5.91 -5.37 5.29
C CYS A 460 4.73 -4.66 5.98
N TRP A 461 4.78 -4.57 7.31
CA TRP A 461 3.75 -3.92 8.12
C TRP A 461 3.67 -2.42 7.90
N VAL A 462 4.81 -1.75 7.66
CA VAL A 462 4.85 -0.33 7.28
C VAL A 462 4.00 -0.09 6.03
N LYS A 463 4.27 -0.83 4.94
CA LYS A 463 3.52 -0.69 3.68
C LYS A 463 2.04 -1.09 3.86
N LYS A 464 1.75 -2.12 4.66
CA LYS A 464 0.37 -2.53 4.99
C LYS A 464 -0.39 -1.41 5.68
N ARG A 465 0.17 -0.81 6.73
CA ARG A 465 -0.47 0.25 7.52
C ARG A 465 -0.77 1.49 6.66
N THR A 466 0.18 1.88 5.82
CA THR A 466 0.03 2.99 4.88
C THR A 466 -1.05 2.70 3.86
N TYR A 467 -1.06 1.50 3.25
CA TYR A 467 -2.08 1.08 2.29
C TYR A 467 -3.49 1.05 2.90
N ASP A 468 -3.66 0.43 4.07
CA ASP A 468 -4.95 0.31 4.73
C ASP A 468 -5.54 1.68 5.08
N THR A 469 -4.68 2.63 5.48
CA THR A 469 -5.09 4.01 5.75
C THR A 469 -5.67 4.69 4.50
N PHE A 470 -4.95 4.66 3.38
CA PHE A 470 -5.42 5.28 2.13
C PHE A 470 -6.64 4.56 1.56
N LYS A 471 -6.70 3.23 1.69
CA LYS A 471 -7.84 2.43 1.27
C LYS A 471 -9.11 2.75 2.05
N GLU A 472 -9.01 3.00 3.36
CA GLU A 472 -10.16 3.41 4.19
C GLU A 472 -10.72 4.77 3.76
N ILE A 473 -9.84 5.70 3.37
CA ILE A 473 -10.22 7.07 3.01
C ILE A 473 -10.78 7.16 1.58
N LEU A 474 -10.11 6.51 0.62
CA LEU A 474 -10.43 6.56 -0.81
C LEU A 474 -11.48 5.53 -1.22
N GLY A 475 -11.65 4.47 -0.45
CA GLY A 475 -12.62 3.41 -0.72
C GLY A 475 -12.41 2.78 -2.10
N SER A 476 -13.47 2.78 -2.92
CA SER A 476 -13.43 2.23 -4.29
C SER A 476 -12.46 2.98 -5.21
N GLY A 477 -12.16 4.26 -4.94
CA GLY A 477 -11.26 5.04 -5.77
C GLY A 477 -9.78 4.74 -5.56
N MET A 478 -9.41 3.95 -4.53
CA MET A 478 -8.02 3.56 -4.26
C MET A 478 -7.33 2.96 -5.50
N GLN A 479 -8.04 2.15 -6.29
CA GLN A 479 -7.47 1.54 -7.51
C GLN A 479 -7.08 2.59 -8.55
N TYR A 480 -7.88 3.64 -8.69
CA TYR A 480 -7.63 4.72 -9.63
C TYR A 480 -6.49 5.62 -9.14
N HIS A 481 -6.47 5.96 -7.85
CA HIS A 481 -5.37 6.73 -7.29
C HIS A 481 -4.02 5.99 -7.36
N LEU A 482 -3.99 4.66 -7.21
CA LEU A 482 -2.74 3.90 -7.46
C LEU A 482 -2.26 3.99 -8.91
N GLN A 483 -3.15 4.16 -9.88
CA GLN A 483 -2.78 4.32 -11.30
C GLN A 483 -2.29 5.72 -11.61
N SER A 484 -2.94 6.74 -11.06
CA SER A 484 -2.80 8.12 -11.56
C SER A 484 -2.26 9.12 -10.54
N ASN A 485 -2.36 8.86 -9.24
CA ASN A 485 -1.90 9.81 -8.22
C ASN A 485 -0.39 9.70 -8.02
N GLU A 486 0.37 10.69 -8.49
CA GLU A 486 1.83 10.73 -8.36
C GLU A 486 2.30 10.57 -6.92
N PHE A 487 1.61 11.19 -5.95
CA PHE A 487 1.95 11.04 -4.54
C PHE A 487 1.85 9.58 -4.07
N LEU A 488 0.72 8.91 -4.32
CA LEU A 488 0.57 7.50 -3.92
C LEU A 488 1.52 6.58 -4.69
N ARG A 489 1.79 6.87 -5.96
CA ARG A 489 2.76 6.11 -6.73
C ARG A 489 4.17 6.24 -6.19
N ASN A 490 4.55 7.41 -5.68
CA ASN A 490 5.82 7.61 -4.98
C ASN A 490 5.85 6.89 -3.63
N VAL A 491 4.77 6.99 -2.84
CA VAL A 491 4.64 6.28 -1.54
C VAL A 491 4.82 4.76 -1.69
N PHE A 492 4.32 4.18 -2.78
CA PHE A 492 4.37 2.74 -3.03
C PHE A 492 5.39 2.30 -4.09
N GLU A 493 6.27 3.20 -4.53
CA GLU A 493 7.33 2.93 -5.53
C GLU A 493 6.84 2.31 -6.84
N LEU A 494 5.68 2.76 -7.32
CA LEU A 494 5.06 2.25 -8.55
C LEU A 494 5.67 2.87 -9.81
N GLY A 495 6.55 3.86 -9.67
CA GLY A 495 7.07 4.65 -10.79
C GLY A 495 6.03 5.64 -11.34
N PRO A 496 6.29 6.29 -12.48
CA PRO A 496 5.36 7.27 -13.05
C PRO A 496 4.03 6.63 -13.48
N PRO A 497 2.92 7.39 -13.51
CA PRO A 497 1.63 6.91 -14.01
C PRO A 497 1.75 6.27 -15.39
N VAL A 498 1.25 5.04 -15.54
CA VAL A 498 1.30 4.33 -16.81
C VAL A 498 0.11 4.78 -17.67
N MET A 499 0.34 5.77 -18.53
CA MET A 499 -0.64 6.24 -19.51
C MET A 499 -0.74 5.21 -20.65
N LEU A 500 -1.64 4.24 -20.54
CA LEU A 500 -1.95 3.30 -21.63
C LEU A 500 -3.25 3.70 -22.31
N ASP A 501 -3.21 3.88 -23.63
CA ASP A 501 -4.43 4.07 -24.41
C ASP A 501 -5.27 2.77 -24.46
N ALA A 502 -6.55 2.93 -24.79
CA ALA A 502 -7.49 1.82 -24.86
C ALA A 502 -7.06 0.74 -25.89
N ALA A 503 -6.30 1.13 -26.92
CA ALA A 503 -5.76 0.21 -27.92
C ALA A 503 -4.64 -0.66 -27.33
N THR A 504 -3.72 -0.08 -26.59
CA THR A 504 -2.59 -0.76 -25.93
C THR A 504 -3.11 -1.69 -24.85
N LEU A 505 -4.09 -1.27 -24.04
CA LEU A 505 -4.76 -2.13 -23.08
C LEU A 505 -5.45 -3.34 -23.72
N LYS A 506 -6.01 -3.19 -24.94
CA LYS A 506 -6.57 -4.31 -25.71
C LYS A 506 -5.47 -5.27 -26.19
N THR A 507 -4.32 -4.76 -26.62
CA THR A 507 -3.19 -5.60 -27.07
C THR A 507 -2.49 -6.34 -25.92
N MET A 508 -2.50 -5.79 -24.71
CA MET A 508 -1.96 -6.44 -23.50
C MET A 508 -2.85 -7.58 -22.97
N LYS A 509 -4.09 -7.73 -23.48
CA LYS A 509 -4.97 -8.83 -23.07
C LYS A 509 -4.45 -10.13 -23.66
N ILE A 510 -3.96 -11.00 -22.79
CA ILE A 510 -3.65 -12.40 -23.09
C ILE A 510 -4.85 -13.03 -23.81
N SER A 511 -4.59 -13.64 -24.97
CA SER A 511 -5.61 -14.33 -25.78
C SER A 511 -6.35 -15.37 -24.94
N ARG A 512 -7.63 -15.60 -25.25
CA ARG A 512 -8.43 -16.67 -24.59
C ARG A 512 -7.71 -18.02 -24.67
N PHE A 513 -7.10 -18.33 -25.81
CA PHE A 513 -6.37 -19.57 -26.02
C PHE A 513 -5.13 -19.66 -25.12
N GLU A 514 -4.34 -18.59 -25.08
CA GLU A 514 -3.13 -18.51 -24.26
C GLU A 514 -3.44 -18.58 -22.76
N ARG A 515 -4.50 -17.89 -22.32
CA ARG A 515 -5.00 -17.98 -20.93
C ARG A 515 -5.44 -19.40 -20.59
N HIS A 516 -6.12 -20.08 -21.51
CA HIS A 516 -6.54 -21.47 -21.32
C HIS A 516 -5.32 -22.41 -21.19
N LEU A 517 -4.32 -22.26 -22.06
CA LEU A 517 -3.07 -23.03 -22.00
C LEU A 517 -2.32 -22.77 -20.69
N TYR A 518 -2.16 -21.51 -20.29
CA TYR A 518 -1.50 -21.14 -19.04
C TYR A 518 -2.21 -21.76 -17.83
N ASN A 519 -3.54 -21.61 -17.76
CA ASN A 519 -4.35 -22.18 -16.67
C ASN A 519 -4.28 -23.72 -16.66
N SER A 520 -4.29 -24.36 -17.82
CA SER A 520 -4.16 -25.82 -17.96
C SER A 520 -2.79 -26.31 -17.48
N ALA A 521 -1.71 -25.62 -17.88
CA ALA A 521 -0.36 -25.92 -17.42
C ALA A 521 -0.23 -25.74 -15.90
N ALA A 522 -0.73 -24.63 -15.34
CA ALA A 522 -0.74 -24.36 -13.91
C ALA A 522 -1.59 -25.38 -13.12
N PHE A 523 -2.74 -25.80 -13.66
CA PHE A 523 -3.58 -26.84 -13.06
C PHE A 523 -2.87 -28.20 -13.05
N LYS A 524 -2.24 -28.59 -14.17
CA LYS A 524 -1.47 -29.85 -14.27
C LYS A 524 -0.29 -29.85 -13.31
N ALA A 525 0.44 -28.74 -13.21
CA ALA A 525 1.55 -28.59 -12.28
C ALA A 525 1.09 -28.71 -10.81
N ARG A 526 0.01 -27.99 -10.42
CA ARG A 526 -0.58 -28.11 -9.08
C ARG A 526 -1.05 -29.53 -8.77
N THR A 527 -1.67 -30.20 -9.74
CA THR A 527 -2.15 -31.58 -9.57
C THR A 527 -0.99 -32.55 -9.35
N LYS A 528 0.08 -32.47 -10.15
CA LYS A 528 1.30 -33.27 -9.99
C LYS A 528 2.03 -33.00 -8.67
N ALA A 529 2.05 -31.76 -8.21
CA ALA A 529 2.65 -31.42 -6.92
C ALA A 529 1.85 -32.01 -5.76
N ARG A 530 0.52 -31.85 -5.79
CA ARG A 530 -0.38 -32.36 -4.74
C ARG A 530 -0.48 -33.88 -4.72
N SER A 531 -0.40 -34.57 -5.87
CA SER A 531 -0.46 -36.03 -5.91
C SER A 531 0.63 -36.70 -5.08
N LYS A 532 1.79 -36.05 -4.91
CA LYS A 532 2.88 -36.54 -4.04
C LYS A 532 2.51 -36.56 -2.55
N CYS A 533 1.56 -35.73 -2.13
CA CYS A 533 1.15 -35.57 -0.72
C CYS A 533 -0.26 -36.11 -0.45
N ARG A 534 -1.01 -36.53 -1.49
CA ARG A 534 -2.40 -37.00 -1.36
C ARG A 534 -2.52 -38.31 -0.58
N ASP A 535 -1.51 -39.17 -0.68
CA ASP A 535 -1.53 -40.49 -0.04
C ASP A 535 -1.06 -40.45 1.42
N LYS A 536 -0.78 -39.27 1.98
CA LYS A 536 -0.29 -39.10 3.37
C LYS A 536 -1.28 -39.58 4.44
N ARG A 537 -2.56 -39.70 4.09
CA ARG A 537 -3.63 -40.25 4.96
C ARG A 537 -4.27 -41.51 4.37
N ALA A 538 -3.62 -42.12 3.37
CA ALA A 538 -4.12 -43.38 2.82
C ALA A 538 -3.90 -44.49 3.85
N ASP A 539 -4.97 -45.21 4.17
CA ASP A 539 -4.94 -46.36 5.07
C ASP A 539 -4.39 -47.57 4.29
N VAL A 540 -3.09 -47.54 4.01
CA VAL A 540 -2.40 -48.64 3.32
C VAL A 540 -2.11 -49.70 4.37
N GLY A 541 -3.08 -50.59 4.59
CA GLY A 541 -2.88 -51.78 5.42
C GLY A 541 -1.73 -52.62 4.86
N GLU A 542 -0.74 -52.93 5.71
CA GLU A 542 0.25 -53.97 5.42
C GLU A 542 -0.47 -55.32 5.45
N PHE A 543 -0.96 -55.75 4.30
CA PHE A 543 -1.37 -57.14 4.12
C PHE A 543 -0.10 -57.97 3.94
N PHE A 544 0.35 -58.60 5.02
CA PHE A 544 1.40 -59.64 5.03
C PHE A 544 0.86 -60.98 4.55
#